data_AF-A0A7Z2ZKY9-F1
#
_entry.id   AF-A0A7Z2ZKY9-F1
#
_cell.length_a   1.000
_cell.length_b   1.000
_cell.length_c   1.000
_cell.angle_alpha   90.00
_cell.angle_beta   90.00
_cell.angle_gamma   90.00
#
_symmetry.space_group_name_H-M   'P 1'
#
loop_
_entity.id
_entity.type
_entity.pdbx_description
1 polymer ?
#
loop_
_entity_poly.entity_id
_entity_poly.type
_entity_poly.pdbx_seq_one_letter_code
_entity_poly.pdbx_strand_id
1 'polypeptide(L)'
;MIKGQFLVQLKQDLLISIPNAVKRIKLDEGDKVCYIALYGSDDEPVIGLIQLGVESYRKQMIEEEGTDDKWLLWNFGEMPVNYQIGLESEDPNFPEKQNTLIEIFGGQEEYEEWWEVSQNLRFEIAYELNNYDWSGIIPTSDDFVIYSSWEAIDVINGDLTRSIPKNKYELLESMGLI
;
A
#
# COMPACT_ATOMS: atom_id res chain seq x y z
N MET A 1 -27.17 4.69 -4.04
CA MET A 1 -25.93 5.33 -4.53
C MET A 1 -25.53 4.62 -5.82
N ILE A 2 -25.08 5.32 -6.86
CA ILE A 2 -24.63 4.65 -8.11
C ILE A 2 -23.23 4.05 -7.85
N LYS A 3 -23.00 2.77 -8.22
CA LYS A 3 -21.72 2.03 -8.04
C LYS A 3 -20.49 2.92 -8.26
N GLY A 4 -20.42 3.61 -9.40
CA GLY A 4 -19.28 4.47 -9.75
C GLY A 4 -19.13 5.73 -8.87
N GLN A 5 -20.22 6.32 -8.38
CA GLN A 5 -20.14 7.48 -7.47
C GLN A 5 -19.56 7.11 -6.12
N PHE A 6 -19.89 5.90 -5.62
CA PHE A 6 -19.33 5.39 -4.38
C PHE A 6 -17.82 5.20 -4.48
N LEU A 7 -17.33 4.57 -5.55
CA LEU A 7 -15.89 4.34 -5.75
C LEU A 7 -15.11 5.65 -5.87
N VAL A 8 -15.64 6.64 -6.59
CA VAL A 8 -15.01 7.96 -6.70
C VAL A 8 -14.90 8.63 -5.32
N GLN A 9 -15.96 8.59 -4.51
CA GLN A 9 -15.93 9.15 -3.16
C GLN A 9 -14.94 8.41 -2.27
N LEU A 10 -14.99 7.07 -2.27
CA LEU A 10 -14.10 6.24 -1.46
C LEU A 10 -12.64 6.47 -1.82
N LYS A 11 -12.31 6.58 -3.11
CA LYS A 11 -10.98 6.93 -3.58
C LYS A 11 -10.53 8.30 -3.05
N GLN A 12 -11.38 9.32 -3.15
CA GLN A 12 -11.07 10.67 -2.65
C GLN A 12 -10.83 10.67 -1.15
N ASP A 13 -11.66 9.97 -0.38
CA ASP A 13 -11.50 9.81 1.05
C ASP A 13 -10.16 9.15 1.38
N LEU A 14 -9.80 8.09 0.65
CA LEU A 14 -8.54 7.36 0.85
C LEU A 14 -7.30 8.18 0.52
N LEU A 15 -7.32 8.98 -0.55
CA LEU A 15 -6.23 9.88 -0.91
C LEU A 15 -5.96 10.96 0.16
N ILE A 16 -6.95 11.26 1.00
CA ILE A 16 -6.82 12.19 2.13
C ILE A 16 -6.42 11.44 3.41
N SER A 17 -7.09 10.32 3.71
CA SER A 17 -6.91 9.60 4.97
C SER A 17 -5.57 8.86 5.04
N ILE A 18 -5.06 8.30 3.95
CA ILE A 18 -3.79 7.55 3.97
C ILE A 18 -2.61 8.43 4.40
N PRO A 19 -2.36 9.61 3.78
CA PRO A 19 -1.27 10.48 4.24
C PRO A 19 -1.43 10.94 5.70
N ASN A 20 -2.66 11.19 6.15
CA ASN A 20 -2.95 11.57 7.54
C ASN A 20 -2.63 10.43 8.52
N ALA A 21 -3.04 9.20 8.20
CA ALA A 21 -2.75 8.02 9.01
C ALA A 21 -1.24 7.79 9.10
N VAL A 22 -0.55 7.82 7.97
CA VAL A 22 0.92 7.65 7.89
C VAL A 22 1.64 8.67 8.76
N LYS A 23 1.18 9.93 8.80
CA LYS A 23 1.76 10.99 9.64
C LYS A 23 1.76 10.67 11.13
N ARG A 24 0.87 9.78 11.60
CA ARG A 24 0.78 9.38 13.02
C ARG A 24 1.79 8.31 13.40
N ILE A 25 2.37 7.62 12.43
CA ILE A 25 3.39 6.61 12.67
C ILE A 25 4.67 7.32 13.12
N LYS A 26 5.18 6.93 14.29
CA LYS A 26 6.42 7.50 14.83
C LYS A 26 7.60 6.68 14.33
N LEU A 27 8.45 7.32 13.54
CA LEU A 27 9.74 6.78 13.12
C LEU A 27 10.79 7.05 14.19
N ASP A 28 11.81 6.21 14.23
CA ASP A 28 12.99 6.47 15.07
C ASP A 28 13.85 7.57 14.45
N GLU A 29 14.76 8.13 15.26
CA GLU A 29 15.60 9.24 14.81
C GLU A 29 16.51 8.81 13.65
N GLY A 30 16.38 9.50 12.51
CA GLY A 30 17.18 9.24 11.32
C GLY A 30 16.60 8.20 10.35
N ASP A 31 15.52 7.52 10.72
CA ASP A 31 14.85 6.58 9.83
C ASP A 31 14.24 7.30 8.61
N LYS A 32 14.25 6.58 7.49
CA LYS A 32 13.59 6.94 6.25
C LYS A 32 12.69 5.81 5.80
N VAL A 33 11.59 6.16 5.15
CA VAL A 33 10.67 5.20 4.56
C VAL A 33 11.05 4.95 3.11
N CYS A 34 11.18 3.68 2.74
CA CYS A 34 11.49 3.24 1.38
C CYS A 34 10.30 2.63 0.64
N TYR A 35 9.28 2.18 1.36
CA TYR A 35 7.99 1.91 0.73
C TYR A 35 6.80 2.09 1.68
N ILE A 36 5.60 2.19 1.13
CA ILE A 36 4.34 1.98 1.85
C ILE A 36 3.57 0.84 1.18
N ALA A 37 3.27 -0.19 1.94
CA ALA A 37 2.41 -1.29 1.50
C ALA A 37 0.96 -0.99 1.91
N LEU A 38 0.07 -0.92 0.93
CA LEU A 38 -1.38 -0.83 1.12
C LEU A 38 -1.96 -2.24 1.06
N TYR A 39 -2.04 -2.90 2.21
CA TYR A 39 -2.50 -4.27 2.32
C TYR A 39 -4.02 -4.33 2.43
N GLY A 40 -4.64 -5.27 1.71
CA GLY A 40 -5.98 -5.72 2.03
C GLY A 40 -6.09 -7.23 2.11
N SER A 41 -7.24 -7.69 2.59
CA SER A 41 -7.59 -9.10 2.84
C SER A 41 -9.03 -9.37 2.41
N ASP A 42 -9.48 -10.63 2.50
CA ASP A 42 -10.88 -10.97 2.21
C ASP A 42 -11.87 -10.21 3.12
N ASP A 43 -11.51 -10.00 4.38
CA ASP A 43 -12.34 -9.26 5.34
C ASP A 43 -12.20 -7.74 5.20
N GLU A 44 -11.05 -7.27 4.70
CA GLU A 44 -10.72 -5.85 4.54
C GLU A 44 -10.20 -5.56 3.12
N PRO A 45 -11.09 -5.61 2.11
CA PRO A 45 -10.64 -5.75 0.74
C PRO A 45 -10.16 -4.49 0.08
N VAL A 46 -10.35 -3.33 0.68
CA VAL A 46 -9.75 -2.11 0.17
C VAL A 46 -8.42 -1.92 0.86
N ILE A 47 -8.39 -1.56 2.15
CA ILE A 47 -7.15 -1.44 2.92
C ILE A 47 -7.43 -1.93 4.34
N GLY A 48 -6.96 -3.13 4.69
CA GLY A 48 -6.90 -3.54 6.09
C GLY A 48 -5.74 -2.88 6.82
N LEU A 49 -4.65 -2.60 6.10
CA LEU A 49 -3.44 -2.10 6.75
C LEU A 49 -2.54 -1.25 5.87
N ILE A 50 -1.93 -0.26 6.49
CA ILE A 50 -0.83 0.52 5.94
C ILE A 50 0.43 0.17 6.73
N GLN A 51 1.43 -0.41 6.06
CA GLN A 51 2.73 -0.74 6.64
C GLN A 51 3.82 0.09 5.98
N LEU A 52 4.66 0.74 6.78
CA LEU A 52 5.88 1.40 6.28
C LEU A 52 7.02 0.40 6.18
N GLY A 53 7.69 0.41 5.04
CA GLY A 53 9.00 -0.20 4.84
C GLY A 53 10.09 0.79 5.22
N VAL A 54 10.85 0.48 6.27
CA VAL A 54 11.90 1.37 6.77
C VAL A 54 13.24 1.00 6.11
N GLU A 55 13.95 2.01 5.62
CA GLU A 55 15.17 1.86 4.81
C GLU A 55 16.28 1.10 5.55
N SER A 56 16.45 1.34 6.85
CA SER A 56 17.45 0.67 7.69
C SER A 56 17.23 -0.85 7.75
N TYR A 57 15.98 -1.29 7.89
CA TYR A 57 15.61 -2.71 7.89
C TYR A 57 15.81 -3.35 6.52
N ARG A 58 15.39 -2.68 5.44
CA ARG A 58 15.64 -3.20 4.08
C ARG A 58 17.13 -3.32 3.78
N LYS A 59 17.94 -2.34 4.21
CA LYS A 59 19.41 -2.41 4.07
C LYS A 59 19.98 -3.60 4.84
N GLN A 60 19.52 -3.85 6.06
CA GLN A 60 19.92 -5.03 6.83
C GLN A 60 19.56 -6.34 6.09
N MET A 61 18.34 -6.46 5.55
CA MET A 61 17.93 -7.63 4.76
C MET A 61 18.85 -7.84 3.55
N ILE A 62 19.21 -6.76 2.85
CA ILE A 62 20.15 -6.81 1.71
C ILE A 62 21.56 -7.23 2.14
N GLU A 63 22.02 -6.77 3.31
CA GLU A 63 23.33 -7.15 3.85
C GLU A 63 23.38 -8.63 4.26
N GLU A 64 22.29 -9.17 4.77
CA GLU A 64 22.19 -10.55 5.28
C GLU A 64 21.91 -11.56 4.14
N GLU A 65 20.97 -11.26 3.26
CA GLU A 65 20.42 -12.21 2.27
C GLU A 65 20.70 -11.79 0.81
N GLY A 66 21.24 -10.60 0.58
CA GLY A 66 21.43 -10.04 -0.76
C GLY A 66 20.13 -9.49 -1.36
N THR A 67 20.14 -9.27 -2.69
CA THR A 67 18.98 -8.72 -3.41
C THR A 67 18.23 -9.75 -4.23
N ASP A 68 18.64 -11.01 -4.23
CA ASP A 68 18.03 -12.05 -5.07
C ASP A 68 16.65 -12.49 -4.54
N ASP A 69 16.45 -12.45 -3.22
CA ASP A 69 15.15 -12.74 -2.60
C ASP A 69 14.22 -11.51 -2.64
N LYS A 70 13.59 -11.29 -3.80
CA LYS A 70 12.63 -10.20 -3.98
C LYS A 70 11.42 -10.33 -3.07
N TRP A 71 11.00 -11.55 -2.74
CA TRP A 71 9.86 -11.74 -1.86
C TRP A 71 10.18 -11.18 -0.48
N LEU A 72 11.35 -11.50 0.08
CA LEU A 72 11.78 -10.97 1.38
C LEU A 72 11.82 -9.44 1.41
N LEU A 73 12.43 -8.81 0.40
CA LEU A 73 12.60 -7.34 0.35
C LEU A 73 11.27 -6.56 0.28
N TRP A 74 10.24 -7.18 -0.29
CA TRP A 74 8.94 -6.55 -0.51
C TRP A 74 7.83 -7.12 0.37
N ASN A 75 8.09 -8.16 1.16
CA ASN A 75 7.13 -8.67 2.11
C ASN A 75 7.02 -7.70 3.28
N PHE A 76 5.92 -6.93 3.32
CA PHE A 76 5.67 -5.98 4.40
C PHE A 76 5.58 -6.64 5.79
N GLY A 77 5.29 -7.95 5.86
CA GLY A 77 5.26 -8.71 7.11
C GLY A 77 6.64 -8.85 7.79
N GLU A 78 7.73 -8.61 7.06
CA GLU A 78 9.09 -8.60 7.62
C GLU A 78 9.45 -7.26 8.30
N MET A 79 8.57 -6.25 8.18
CA MET A 79 8.77 -4.96 8.82
C MET A 79 8.24 -4.95 10.26
N PRO A 80 8.85 -4.15 11.15
CA PRO A 80 8.36 -4.02 12.52
C PRO A 80 6.91 -3.51 12.62
N VAL A 81 6.16 -4.14 13.51
CA VAL A 81 4.73 -3.84 13.77
C VAL A 81 4.47 -2.44 14.33
N ASN A 82 5.49 -1.73 14.81
CA ASN A 82 5.34 -0.34 15.27
C ASN A 82 5.26 0.66 14.11
N TYR A 83 5.56 0.25 12.88
CA TYR A 83 5.40 1.08 11.68
C TYR A 83 4.14 0.73 10.87
N GLN A 84 3.15 0.19 11.58
CA GLN A 84 1.86 -0.25 11.08
C GLN A 84 0.75 0.71 11.54
N ILE A 85 -0.23 0.99 10.68
CA ILE A 85 -1.46 1.67 11.07
C ILE A 85 -2.67 1.21 10.24
N GLY A 86 -3.83 1.13 10.89
CA GLY A 86 -5.11 0.97 10.22
C GLY A 86 -5.79 2.32 9.95
N LEU A 87 -6.66 2.36 8.93
CA LEU A 87 -7.34 3.59 8.52
C LEU A 87 -8.42 4.04 9.51
N GLU A 88 -8.90 3.16 10.38
CA GLU A 88 -9.82 3.48 11.49
C GLU A 88 -9.26 4.51 12.46
N SER A 89 -7.93 4.71 12.45
CA SER A 89 -7.27 5.78 13.20
C SER A 89 -7.56 7.20 12.69
N GLU A 90 -7.96 7.34 11.42
CA GLU A 90 -8.37 8.59 10.76
C GLU A 90 -9.87 8.64 10.48
N ASP A 91 -10.44 7.52 10.01
CA ASP A 91 -11.85 7.37 9.69
C ASP A 91 -12.42 6.16 10.41
N PRO A 92 -12.99 6.34 11.62
CA PRO A 92 -13.55 5.23 12.40
C PRO A 92 -14.67 4.45 11.70
N ASN A 93 -15.26 4.99 10.62
CA ASN A 93 -16.30 4.31 9.83
C ASN A 93 -15.74 3.62 8.57
N PHE A 94 -14.41 3.55 8.42
CA PHE A 94 -13.78 2.94 7.26
C PHE A 94 -14.16 1.45 7.10
N PRO A 95 -14.23 0.62 8.17
CA PRO A 95 -14.72 -0.75 8.05
C PRO A 95 -16.12 -0.84 7.44
N GLU A 96 -17.05 0.04 7.83
CA GLU A 96 -18.40 0.11 7.26
C GLU A 96 -18.40 0.52 5.78
N LYS A 97 -17.45 1.36 5.35
CA LYS A 97 -17.28 1.70 3.92
C LYS A 97 -16.84 0.47 3.12
N GLN A 98 -15.93 -0.36 3.66
CA GLN A 98 -15.53 -1.60 3.00
C GLN A 98 -16.70 -2.59 2.91
N ASN A 99 -17.48 -2.75 3.98
CA ASN A 99 -18.70 -3.57 3.98
C ASN A 99 -19.72 -3.05 2.95
N THR A 100 -19.89 -1.73 2.86
CA THR A 100 -20.76 -1.11 1.85
C THR A 100 -20.28 -1.42 0.43
N LEU A 101 -18.96 -1.45 0.18
CA LEU A 101 -18.42 -1.89 -1.11
C LEU A 101 -18.83 -3.34 -1.40
N ILE A 102 -18.60 -4.26 -0.45
CA ILE A 102 -18.97 -5.67 -0.60
C ILE A 102 -20.47 -5.80 -0.85
N GLU A 103 -21.34 -5.09 -0.15
CA GLU A 103 -22.79 -5.14 -0.36
C GLU A 103 -23.20 -4.63 -1.76
N ILE A 104 -22.55 -3.57 -2.25
CA ILE A 104 -22.86 -2.96 -3.54
C ILE A 104 -22.39 -3.86 -4.70
N PHE A 105 -21.25 -4.53 -4.55
CA PHE A 105 -20.57 -5.28 -5.62
C PHE A 105 -20.58 -6.80 -5.44
N GLY A 106 -21.06 -7.32 -4.30
CA GLY A 106 -20.92 -8.73 -3.92
C GLY A 106 -22.13 -9.62 -4.19
N GLY A 107 -23.30 -9.06 -4.53
CA GLY A 107 -24.44 -9.83 -5.06
C GLY A 107 -24.76 -11.11 -4.28
N GLN A 108 -25.33 -12.13 -4.97
CA GLN A 108 -25.51 -13.47 -4.37
C GLN A 108 -24.36 -14.44 -4.69
N GLU A 109 -23.52 -14.18 -5.69
CA GLU A 109 -22.43 -15.09 -6.12
C GLU A 109 -21.22 -14.34 -6.75
N GLU A 110 -21.05 -13.03 -6.49
CA GLU A 110 -20.11 -12.16 -7.22
C GLU A 110 -18.78 -11.92 -6.46
N TYR A 111 -18.15 -12.97 -5.90
CA TYR A 111 -16.85 -12.84 -5.21
C TYR A 111 -15.81 -12.09 -6.06
N GLU A 112 -15.77 -12.42 -7.36
CA GLU A 112 -14.82 -11.84 -8.29
C GLU A 112 -15.04 -10.33 -8.51
N GLU A 113 -16.28 -9.83 -8.50
CA GLU A 113 -16.55 -8.42 -8.83
C GLU A 113 -16.09 -7.47 -7.72
N TRP A 114 -16.50 -7.69 -6.46
CA TRP A 114 -16.07 -6.81 -5.37
C TRP A 114 -14.57 -6.94 -5.10
N TRP A 115 -14.00 -8.15 -5.26
CA TRP A 115 -12.57 -8.37 -5.12
C TRP A 115 -11.79 -7.58 -6.17
N GLU A 116 -12.13 -7.73 -7.46
CA GLU A 116 -11.46 -7.03 -8.56
C GLU A 116 -11.58 -5.51 -8.41
N VAL A 117 -12.77 -5.01 -8.08
CA VAL A 117 -13.00 -3.57 -7.85
C VAL A 117 -12.14 -3.05 -6.71
N SER A 118 -12.03 -3.80 -5.61
CA SER A 118 -11.24 -3.37 -4.45
C SER A 118 -9.73 -3.41 -4.73
N GLN A 119 -9.26 -4.43 -5.46
CA GLN A 119 -7.88 -4.49 -5.94
C GLN A 119 -7.56 -3.30 -6.86
N ASN A 120 -8.40 -3.06 -7.86
CA ASN A 120 -8.21 -1.96 -8.81
C ASN A 120 -8.16 -0.61 -8.09
N LEU A 121 -9.06 -0.40 -7.12
CA LEU A 121 -9.06 0.80 -6.29
C LEU A 121 -7.74 0.98 -5.52
N ARG A 122 -7.22 -0.08 -4.88
CA ARG A 122 -5.90 -0.03 -4.23
C ARG A 122 -4.77 0.33 -5.20
N PHE A 123 -4.72 -0.31 -6.37
CA PHE A 123 -3.70 -0.03 -7.38
C PHE A 123 -3.73 1.44 -7.82
N GLU A 124 -4.92 1.97 -8.10
CA GLU A 124 -5.09 3.38 -8.47
C GLU A 124 -4.65 4.34 -7.37
N ILE A 125 -5.00 4.05 -6.12
CA ILE A 125 -4.61 4.86 -4.96
C ILE A 125 -3.10 4.84 -4.78
N ALA A 126 -2.47 3.65 -4.83
CA ALA A 126 -1.03 3.53 -4.74
C ALA A 126 -0.33 4.33 -5.86
N TYR A 127 -0.86 4.26 -7.08
CA TYR A 127 -0.31 4.99 -8.22
C TYR A 127 -0.42 6.52 -8.04
N GLU A 128 -1.56 7.02 -7.58
CA GLU A 128 -1.73 8.46 -7.32
C GLU A 128 -0.87 8.94 -6.15
N LEU A 129 -0.80 8.17 -5.07
CA LEU A 129 0.02 8.49 -3.91
C LEU A 129 1.53 8.43 -4.21
N ASN A 130 1.97 7.67 -5.21
CA ASN A 130 3.37 7.74 -5.67
C ASN A 130 3.76 9.11 -6.24
N ASN A 131 2.78 9.86 -6.75
CA ASN A 131 2.97 11.20 -7.30
C ASN A 131 2.64 12.31 -6.27
N TYR A 132 2.21 11.92 -5.06
CA TYR A 132 1.93 12.83 -3.97
C TYR A 132 3.21 13.38 -3.35
N ASP A 133 3.17 14.63 -2.86
CA ASP A 133 4.30 15.24 -2.15
C ASP A 133 4.31 14.78 -0.68
N TRP A 134 5.17 13.81 -0.38
CA TRP A 134 5.35 13.28 0.97
C TRP A 134 6.23 14.17 1.86
N SER A 135 6.77 15.27 1.33
CA SER A 135 7.58 16.18 2.11
C SER A 135 6.77 16.79 3.26
N GLY A 136 7.33 16.72 4.48
CA GLY A 136 6.65 17.19 5.69
C GLY A 136 5.59 16.22 6.27
N ILE A 137 5.38 15.06 5.65
CA ILE A 137 4.60 13.94 6.22
C ILE A 137 5.54 12.94 6.87
N ILE A 138 6.46 12.38 6.08
CA ILE A 138 7.46 11.42 6.51
C ILE A 138 8.78 11.65 5.74
N PRO A 139 9.93 11.37 6.35
CA PRO A 139 11.20 11.29 5.63
C PRO A 139 11.19 10.05 4.72
N THR A 140 11.53 10.25 3.45
CA THR A 140 11.56 9.20 2.43
C THR A 140 12.98 8.95 1.90
N SER A 141 13.25 7.74 1.45
CA SER A 141 14.46 7.42 0.67
C SER A 141 14.28 7.80 -0.80
N ASP A 142 15.38 7.81 -1.56
CA ASP A 142 15.37 8.19 -2.98
C ASP A 142 14.56 7.24 -3.86
N ASP A 143 14.42 5.99 -3.42
CA ASP A 143 13.69 4.93 -4.11
C ASP A 143 12.29 4.67 -3.50
N PHE A 144 11.76 5.66 -2.77
CA PHE A 144 10.47 5.56 -2.12
C PHE A 144 9.30 5.30 -3.09
N VAL A 145 8.57 4.22 -2.82
CA VAL A 145 7.38 3.82 -3.59
C VAL A 145 6.20 3.42 -2.72
N ILE A 146 5.01 3.38 -3.30
CA ILE A 146 3.80 2.89 -2.66
C ILE A 146 3.22 1.78 -3.52
N TYR A 147 2.76 0.69 -2.93
CA TYR A 147 2.19 -0.41 -3.69
C TYR A 147 1.00 -1.07 -3.00
N SER A 148 0.14 -1.67 -3.81
CA SER A 148 -0.96 -2.53 -3.36
C SER A 148 -0.40 -3.89 -2.99
N SER A 149 -0.72 -4.37 -1.79
CA SER A 149 -0.31 -5.68 -1.30
C SER A 149 -1.53 -6.57 -1.04
N TRP A 150 -1.38 -7.86 -1.31
CA TRP A 150 -2.37 -8.90 -1.03
C TRP A 150 -1.63 -10.22 -0.82
N GLU A 151 -1.88 -10.90 0.31
CA GLU A 151 -1.30 -12.20 0.69
C GLU A 151 0.23 -12.33 0.45
N ALA A 152 0.65 -12.71 -0.76
CA ALA A 152 2.03 -12.85 -1.17
C ALA A 152 2.30 -12.03 -2.44
N ILE A 153 3.29 -11.14 -2.38
CA ILE A 153 3.70 -10.31 -3.50
C ILE A 153 4.60 -11.09 -4.47
N ASP A 154 4.26 -11.09 -5.76
CA ASP A 154 5.08 -11.64 -6.83
C ASP A 154 5.77 -10.53 -7.63
N VAL A 155 6.89 -10.08 -7.08
CA VAL A 155 7.71 -9.01 -7.67
C VAL A 155 8.22 -9.41 -9.05
N ILE A 156 8.63 -10.67 -9.22
CA ILE A 156 9.24 -11.20 -10.44
C ILE A 156 8.23 -11.18 -11.59
N ASN A 157 6.96 -11.50 -11.31
CA ASN A 157 5.89 -11.47 -12.30
C ASN A 157 5.19 -10.11 -12.43
N GLY A 158 5.71 -9.08 -11.75
CA GLY A 158 5.38 -7.69 -12.03
C GLY A 158 4.20 -7.12 -11.23
N ASP A 159 3.87 -7.68 -10.06
CA ASP A 159 2.77 -7.18 -9.21
C ASP A 159 2.92 -5.69 -8.85
N LEU A 160 4.16 -5.21 -8.77
CA LEU A 160 4.47 -3.80 -8.50
C LEU A 160 4.14 -2.85 -9.66
N THR A 161 4.11 -3.34 -10.90
CA THR A 161 4.03 -2.51 -12.12
C THR A 161 2.74 -1.69 -12.20
N ARG A 162 1.65 -2.20 -11.61
CA ARG A 162 0.34 -1.52 -11.59
C ARG A 162 0.27 -0.39 -10.57
N SER A 163 1.03 -0.49 -9.49
CA SER A 163 1.07 0.53 -8.43
C SER A 163 2.11 1.60 -8.63
N ILE A 164 3.24 1.26 -9.29
CA ILE A 164 4.42 2.12 -9.31
C ILE A 164 4.54 2.81 -10.68
N PRO A 165 4.65 4.16 -10.72
CA PRO A 165 4.96 4.88 -11.95
C PRO A 165 6.25 4.40 -12.59
N LYS A 166 6.26 4.32 -13.92
CA LYS A 166 7.36 3.75 -14.71
C LYS A 166 8.75 4.24 -14.32
N ASN A 167 8.92 5.55 -14.11
CA ASN A 167 10.21 6.14 -13.74
C ASN A 167 10.74 5.65 -12.38
N LYS A 168 9.85 5.39 -11.41
CA LYS A 168 10.23 4.83 -10.12
C LYS A 168 10.52 3.33 -10.23
N TYR A 169 9.75 2.63 -11.05
CA TYR A 169 9.99 1.21 -11.33
C TYR A 169 11.38 1.00 -11.98
N GLU A 170 11.73 1.78 -13.00
CA GLU A 170 13.05 1.75 -13.64
C GLU A 170 14.19 2.09 -12.66
N LEU A 171 13.95 2.98 -11.68
CA LEU A 171 14.92 3.27 -10.63
C LEU A 171 15.15 2.03 -9.75
N LEU A 172 14.09 1.38 -9.29
CA LEU A 172 14.18 0.15 -8.50
C LEU A 172 14.90 -0.97 -9.27
N GLU A 173 14.61 -1.12 -10.56
CA GLU A 173 15.28 -2.09 -11.45
C GLU A 173 16.78 -1.79 -11.54
N SER A 174 17.16 -0.52 -11.73
CA SER A 174 18.57 -0.11 -11.80
C SER A 174 19.34 -0.35 -10.49
N MET A 175 18.63 -0.41 -9.37
CA MET A 175 19.16 -0.72 -8.05
C MET A 175 19.16 -2.22 -7.75
N GLY A 176 18.63 -3.05 -8.66
CA GLY A 176 18.46 -4.48 -8.46
C GLY A 176 17.48 -4.81 -7.34
N LEU A 177 16.49 -3.96 -7.08
CA LEU A 177 15.47 -4.18 -6.04
C LEU A 177 14.24 -4.91 -6.55
N ILE A 178 14.08 -5.03 -7.86
CA ILE A 178 13.02 -5.77 -8.54
C ILE A 178 13.61 -6.62 -9.65
#